data_AF-A0A819DP35-F1
#
_entry.id   AF-A0A819DP35-F1
#
_cell.length_a   1.000
_cell.length_b   1.000
_cell.length_c   1.000
_cell.angle_alpha   90.00
_cell.angle_beta   90.00
_cell.angle_gamma   90.00
#
_symmetry.space_group_name_H-M   'P 1'
#
loop_
_entity.id
_entity.type
_entity.pdbx_description
1 polymer ?
#
loop_
_entity_poly.entity_id
_entity_poly.type
_entity_poly.pdbx_seq_one_letter_code
_entity_poly.pdbx_strand_id
1 'polypeptide(L)'
;MRIIYQTLFCLTYLTIFIHCQGGGGSGGGGGGGGSGGGGFYGGSGSSCTTAACRNKSGIIAGSIIGGVVGLAFLIFGVSWCCKCCKGRPFQTNSNFVSKGTSKNSHENIYNGYQFQSGIWSSQYYQYNKWHGPYRCSLSFNSQLMKVSGSGVDDIGSFTIDGTYSNETNRIGLTKQYQIGTGDPSQNLGH
;
A
#
# COMPACT_ATOMS: atom_id res chain seq x y z
N MET A 1 -53.25 16.53 8.17
CA MET A 1 -53.73 15.22 8.69
C MET A 1 -53.37 14.14 7.67
N ARG A 2 -52.90 12.97 8.13
CA ARG A 2 -52.21 11.84 7.43
C ARG A 2 -50.69 12.03 7.30
N ILE A 3 -49.88 11.66 8.30
CA ILE A 3 -49.53 10.35 8.92
C ILE A 3 -48.08 10.02 8.50
N ILE A 4 -47.22 10.04 9.53
CA ILE A 4 -45.84 9.59 9.57
C ILE A 4 -45.82 8.06 9.45
N TYR A 5 -44.96 7.50 8.60
CA TYR A 5 -44.33 6.21 8.87
C TYR A 5 -42.82 6.35 8.65
N GLN A 6 -42.15 6.46 9.79
CA GLN A 6 -40.74 6.22 9.99
C GLN A 6 -40.61 4.71 10.24
N THR A 7 -39.99 3.96 9.32
CA THR A 7 -39.45 2.63 9.64
C THR A 7 -38.11 2.45 8.95
N LEU A 8 -37.06 2.64 9.75
CA LEU A 8 -35.75 1.98 9.70
C LEU A 8 -35.58 0.97 8.55
N PHE A 9 -34.74 1.32 7.58
CA PHE A 9 -33.81 0.35 7.00
C PHE A 9 -32.40 0.72 7.45
N CYS A 10 -32.14 0.44 8.72
CA CYS A 10 -30.80 0.32 9.26
C CYS A 10 -30.22 -1.01 8.74
N LEU A 11 -29.83 -1.05 7.47
CA LEU A 11 -28.88 -2.06 7.00
C LEU A 11 -27.50 -1.52 7.34
N THR A 12 -27.03 -1.96 8.48
CA THR A 12 -25.63 -2.00 8.93
C THR A 12 -24.66 -1.94 7.75
N TYR A 13 -24.15 -0.74 7.45
CA TYR A 13 -22.83 -0.62 6.87
C TYR A 13 -21.87 -1.11 7.95
N LEU A 14 -21.46 -2.37 7.84
CA LEU A 14 -20.29 -2.87 8.51
C LEU A 14 -19.10 -2.09 7.93
N THR A 15 -18.82 -0.93 8.51
CA THR A 15 -17.58 -0.20 8.26
C THR A 15 -16.48 -1.03 8.89
N ILE A 16 -15.94 -1.99 8.14
CA ILE A 16 -14.68 -2.63 8.51
C ILE A 16 -13.63 -1.54 8.39
N PHE A 17 -13.33 -0.88 9.52
CA PHE A 17 -12.05 -0.19 9.69
C PHE A 17 -10.97 -1.27 9.63
N ILE A 18 -10.47 -1.55 8.42
CA ILE A 18 -9.17 -2.21 8.29
C ILE A 18 -8.15 -1.16 8.69
N HIS A 19 -7.90 -1.08 9.99
CA HIS A 19 -6.68 -0.47 10.50
C HIS A 19 -5.55 -1.35 9.96
N CYS A 20 -4.94 -0.94 8.85
CA CYS A 20 -3.67 -1.51 8.41
C CYS A 20 -2.58 -1.05 9.40
N GLN A 21 -2.63 -1.53 10.64
CA GLN A 21 -1.42 -1.61 11.46
C GLN A 21 -0.57 -2.70 10.78
N GLY A 22 0.52 -2.28 10.15
CA GLY A 22 1.50 -3.17 9.56
C GLY A 22 2.18 -3.99 10.67
N GLY A 23 1.54 -5.09 11.05
CA GLY A 23 2.16 -6.15 11.82
C GLY A 23 2.96 -7.04 10.87
N GLY A 24 4.28 -7.01 11.02
CA GLY A 24 5.15 -8.05 10.45
C GLY A 24 4.79 -9.40 11.05
N GLY A 25 4.59 -10.40 10.20
CA GLY A 25 4.29 -11.77 10.59
C GLY A 25 5.03 -12.73 9.67
N SER A 26 6.11 -13.28 10.17
CA SER A 26 6.81 -14.46 9.68
C SER A 26 5.94 -15.72 9.82
N GLY A 27 6.07 -16.67 8.89
CA GLY A 27 5.89 -18.08 9.24
C GLY A 27 5.12 -18.94 8.23
N GLY A 28 5.79 -20.02 7.80
CA GLY A 28 5.22 -21.36 7.84
C GLY A 28 4.25 -21.74 6.71
N GLY A 29 4.79 -22.22 5.60
CA GLY A 29 4.04 -23.08 4.69
C GLY A 29 3.81 -24.45 5.33
N GLY A 30 2.54 -24.78 5.60
CA GLY A 30 2.10 -26.07 6.11
C GLY A 30 1.56 -26.97 5.00
N GLY A 31 1.97 -28.24 5.07
CA GLY A 31 1.11 -29.42 4.99
C GLY A 31 0.19 -29.61 3.79
N GLY A 32 0.59 -30.51 2.89
CA GLY A 32 -0.35 -31.28 2.07
C GLY A 32 -1.13 -32.28 2.93
N GLY A 33 -2.41 -32.46 2.62
CA GLY A 33 -3.30 -33.40 3.28
C GLY A 33 -4.50 -33.64 2.37
N GLY A 34 -4.80 -34.92 2.12
CA GLY A 34 -5.61 -35.37 0.99
C GLY A 34 -7.12 -35.20 1.12
N SER A 35 -7.78 -35.52 0.02
CA SER A 35 -9.18 -35.97 -0.06
C SER A 35 -9.24 -36.79 -1.36
N GLY A 36 -9.35 -38.12 -1.32
CA GLY A 36 -10.48 -38.82 -0.72
C GLY A 36 -11.63 -38.83 -1.73
N GLY A 37 -11.40 -39.35 -2.94
CA GLY A 37 -12.41 -39.52 -3.97
C GLY A 37 -13.35 -40.66 -3.60
N GLY A 38 -14.54 -40.31 -3.12
CA GLY A 38 -15.63 -41.24 -2.84
C GLY A 38 -16.85 -40.93 -3.70
N GLY A 39 -17.37 -41.96 -4.36
CA GLY A 39 -18.79 -42.11 -4.63
C GLY A 39 -19.30 -41.53 -5.95
N PHE A 40 -19.12 -42.29 -7.03
CA PHE A 40 -20.09 -42.29 -8.13
C PHE A 40 -21.39 -42.93 -7.63
N TYR A 41 -22.41 -42.11 -7.36
CA TYR A 41 -23.79 -42.57 -7.40
C TYR A 41 -24.49 -41.85 -8.56
N GLY A 42 -24.67 -42.60 -9.65
CA GLY A 42 -25.58 -42.25 -10.72
C GLY A 42 -27.00 -42.18 -10.16
N GLY A 43 -27.52 -40.96 -10.07
CA GLY A 43 -28.91 -40.69 -9.76
C GLY A 43 -29.62 -40.19 -11.01
N SER A 44 -30.35 -41.09 -11.65
CA SER A 44 -31.22 -40.85 -12.79
C SER A 44 -32.17 -39.66 -12.52
N GLY A 45 -32.30 -38.78 -13.51
CA GLY A 45 -33.16 -37.61 -13.45
C GLY A 45 -34.63 -37.98 -13.21
N SER A 46 -35.18 -37.50 -12.09
CA SER A 46 -36.62 -37.46 -11.87
C SER A 46 -37.14 -36.07 -12.20
N SER A 47 -37.86 -35.97 -13.31
CA SER A 47 -38.61 -34.77 -13.69
C SER A 47 -39.74 -34.54 -12.68
N CYS A 48 -39.51 -33.68 -11.70
CA CYS A 48 -40.54 -33.26 -10.76
C CYS A 48 -41.43 -32.17 -11.39
N THR A 49 -42.60 -32.58 -11.88
CA THR A 49 -43.62 -31.69 -12.48
C THR A 49 -44.69 -31.21 -11.49
N THR A 50 -44.56 -31.53 -10.20
CA THR A 50 -45.53 -31.12 -9.15
C THR A 50 -45.24 -29.72 -8.62
N ALA A 51 -46.28 -28.97 -8.25
CA ALA A 51 -46.22 -27.58 -7.75
C ALA A 51 -45.23 -27.33 -6.57
N ALA A 52 -44.87 -28.39 -5.82
CA ALA A 52 -43.85 -28.33 -4.77
C ALA A 52 -42.41 -28.13 -5.29
N CYS A 53 -42.13 -28.39 -6.57
CA CYS A 53 -40.83 -28.16 -7.20
C CYS A 53 -40.64 -26.75 -7.79
N ARG A 54 -41.68 -25.90 -7.74
CA ARG A 54 -41.68 -24.56 -8.35
C ARG A 54 -40.82 -23.53 -7.60
N ASN A 55 -40.35 -23.86 -6.39
CA ASN A 55 -39.46 -23.00 -5.59
C ASN A 55 -37.95 -23.22 -5.86
N LYS A 56 -37.56 -24.11 -6.79
CA LYS A 56 -36.15 -24.29 -7.18
C LYS A 56 -35.57 -23.08 -7.94
N SER A 57 -36.43 -22.25 -8.55
CA SER A 57 -36.01 -21.03 -9.24
C SER A 57 -35.39 -19.99 -8.29
N GLY A 58 -35.85 -19.92 -7.04
CA GLY A 58 -35.32 -18.98 -6.05
C GLY A 58 -33.88 -19.29 -5.63
N ILE A 59 -33.53 -20.57 -5.53
CA ILE A 59 -32.17 -21.01 -5.17
C ILE A 59 -31.18 -20.72 -6.31
N ILE A 60 -31.58 -21.01 -7.55
CA ILE A 60 -30.76 -20.73 -8.74
C ILE A 60 -30.57 -19.21 -8.91
N ALA A 61 -31.64 -18.42 -8.77
CA ALA A 61 -31.55 -16.96 -8.85
C ALA A 61 -30.69 -16.36 -7.73
N GLY A 62 -30.83 -16.87 -6.49
CA GLY A 62 -30.03 -16.42 -5.35
C GLY A 62 -28.53 -16.67 -5.52
N SER A 63 -28.15 -17.82 -6.10
CA SER A 63 -26.75 -18.15 -6.36
C SER A 63 -26.11 -17.21 -7.41
N ILE A 64 -26.84 -16.88 -8.47
CA ILE A 64 -26.35 -15.96 -9.51
C ILE A 64 -26.18 -14.55 -8.93
N ILE A 65 -27.18 -14.04 -8.20
CA ILE A 65 -27.13 -12.70 -7.60
C ILE A 65 -25.99 -12.63 -6.57
N GLY A 66 -25.87 -13.64 -5.70
CA GLY A 66 -24.79 -13.72 -4.70
C GLY A 66 -23.41 -13.77 -5.34
N GLY A 67 -23.25 -14.53 -6.45
CA GLY A 67 -22.00 -14.60 -7.20
C GLY A 67 -21.60 -13.27 -7.82
N VAL A 68 -22.54 -12.56 -8.46
CA VAL A 68 -22.29 -11.25 -9.08
C VAL A 68 -21.93 -10.21 -8.04
N VAL A 69 -22.67 -10.15 -6.92
CA VAL A 69 -22.39 -9.21 -5.83
C VAL A 69 -21.04 -9.51 -5.17
N GLY A 70 -20.74 -10.78 -4.87
CA GLY A 70 -19.46 -11.19 -4.30
C GLY A 70 -18.27 -10.86 -5.21
N LEU A 71 -18.42 -11.09 -6.52
CA LEU A 71 -17.39 -10.75 -7.51
C LEU A 71 -17.17 -9.23 -7.59
N ALA A 72 -18.26 -8.43 -7.56
CA ALA A 72 -18.16 -6.98 -7.56
C ALA A 72 -17.36 -6.48 -6.35
N PHE A 73 -17.66 -6.97 -5.13
CA PHE A 73 -16.90 -6.60 -3.93
C PHE A 73 -15.42 -7.00 -4.02
N LEU A 74 -15.10 -8.16 -4.60
CA LEU A 74 -13.72 -8.58 -4.84
C LEU A 74 -12.99 -7.61 -5.79
N ILE A 75 -13.63 -7.26 -6.92
CA ILE A 75 -13.04 -6.35 -7.91
C ILE A 75 -12.85 -4.95 -7.30
N PHE A 76 -13.85 -4.43 -6.60
CA PHE A 76 -13.74 -3.13 -5.93
C PHE A 76 -12.69 -3.14 -4.82
N GLY A 77 -12.64 -4.20 -4.01
CA GLY A 77 -11.64 -4.37 -2.95
C GLY A 77 -10.21 -4.43 -3.50
N VAL A 78 -9.98 -5.21 -4.56
CA VAL A 78 -8.68 -5.30 -5.24
C VAL A 78 -8.32 -3.97 -5.91
N SER A 79 -9.26 -3.32 -6.61
CA SER A 79 -9.03 -2.03 -7.26
C SER A 79 -8.70 -0.92 -6.27
N TRP A 80 -9.40 -0.90 -5.12
CA TRP A 80 -9.12 0.02 -4.01
C TRP A 80 -7.74 -0.26 -3.42
N CYS A 81 -7.41 -1.53 -3.14
CA CYS A 81 -6.09 -1.93 -2.66
C CYS A 81 -4.98 -1.50 -3.63
N CYS A 82 -5.15 -1.77 -4.94
CA CYS A 82 -4.21 -1.36 -5.97
C CYS A 82 -4.06 0.16 -6.06
N LYS A 83 -5.14 0.94 -5.91
CA LYS A 83 -5.07 2.42 -5.87
C LYS A 83 -4.35 2.92 -4.61
N CYS A 84 -4.60 2.33 -3.44
CA CYS A 84 -3.88 2.67 -2.21
C CYS A 84 -2.38 2.35 -2.27
N CYS A 85 -1.99 1.36 -3.09
CA CYS A 85 -0.59 1.02 -3.34
C CYS A 85 0.10 1.93 -4.38
N LYS A 86 -0.65 2.70 -5.17
CA LYS A 86 -0.08 3.64 -6.16
C LYS A 86 0.38 4.91 -5.46
N GLY A 87 1.68 5.01 -5.23
CA GLY A 87 2.33 6.24 -4.73
C GLY A 87 3.21 6.05 -3.51
N ARG A 88 3.12 4.89 -2.83
CA ARG A 88 4.11 4.53 -1.81
C ARG A 88 5.29 3.85 -2.51
N PRO A 89 6.54 4.28 -2.27
CA PRO A 89 7.68 3.49 -2.70
C PRO A 89 7.53 2.07 -2.12
N PHE A 90 7.72 1.06 -2.98
CA PHE A 90 7.51 -0.35 -2.64
C PHE A 90 8.45 -0.84 -1.53
N GLN A 91 9.45 -0.02 -1.17
CA GLN A 91 10.47 -0.31 -0.18
C GLN A 91 10.65 0.90 0.72
N THR A 92 10.77 0.65 2.03
CA THR A 92 11.20 1.66 3.00
C THR A 92 12.65 2.06 2.71
N ASN A 93 13.04 3.28 3.12
CA ASN A 93 14.42 3.74 3.02
C ASN A 93 15.41 2.75 3.65
N SER A 94 15.06 2.17 4.80
CA SER A 94 15.87 1.14 5.46
C SER A 94 16.11 -0.10 4.59
N ASN A 95 15.07 -0.56 3.88
CA ASN A 95 15.18 -1.70 2.96
C ASN A 95 15.95 -1.36 1.70
N PHE A 96 15.78 -0.15 1.15
CA PHE A 96 16.54 0.32 0.00
C PHE A 96 18.03 0.46 0.32
N VAL A 97 18.37 0.97 1.50
CA VAL A 97 19.75 1.16 1.94
C VAL A 97 20.43 -0.18 2.26
N SER A 98 19.71 -1.14 2.84
CA SER A 98 20.29 -2.45 3.23
C SER A 98 20.33 -3.48 2.10
N LYS A 99 19.35 -3.48 1.19
CA LYS A 99 19.32 -4.47 0.10
C LYS A 99 20.28 -4.08 -1.01
N GLY A 100 21.44 -4.74 -1.06
CA GLY A 100 22.41 -4.67 -2.17
C GLY A 100 21.90 -5.20 -3.52
N THR A 101 20.58 -5.36 -3.72
CA THR A 101 19.96 -5.95 -4.93
C THR A 101 20.06 -5.08 -6.19
N SER A 102 20.70 -3.91 -6.15
CA SER A 102 21.08 -3.28 -7.42
C SER A 102 22.20 -4.13 -7.97
N LYS A 103 21.98 -4.68 -9.15
CA LYS A 103 23.06 -5.10 -10.06
C LYS A 103 23.86 -3.86 -10.50
N ASN A 104 24.37 -3.08 -9.54
CA ASN A 104 25.53 -2.27 -9.83
C ASN A 104 26.59 -3.34 -10.06
N SER A 105 26.97 -3.50 -11.32
CA SER A 105 28.06 -4.37 -11.72
C SER A 105 29.16 -4.24 -10.69
N HIS A 106 29.66 -5.37 -10.20
CA HIS A 106 30.80 -5.43 -9.26
C HIS A 106 32.06 -4.71 -9.77
N GLU A 107 32.02 -4.17 -10.98
CA GLU A 107 33.00 -3.30 -11.60
C GLU A 107 32.86 -1.88 -11.04
N ASN A 108 33.81 -1.52 -10.17
CA ASN A 108 34.09 -0.17 -9.68
C ASN A 108 33.15 0.39 -8.60
N ILE A 109 32.96 -0.36 -7.52
CA ILE A 109 32.82 0.30 -6.21
C ILE A 109 34.19 0.91 -5.87
N TYR A 110 34.42 2.15 -6.30
CA TYR A 110 35.61 2.91 -5.90
C TYR A 110 35.56 3.13 -4.38
N ASN A 111 36.42 2.41 -3.65
CA ASN A 111 36.55 2.39 -2.18
C ASN A 111 36.96 3.73 -1.51
N GLY A 112 36.71 4.88 -2.14
CA GLY A 112 37.28 6.16 -1.69
C GLY A 112 36.28 7.31 -1.47
N TYR A 113 35.09 7.26 -2.08
CA TYR A 113 34.20 8.42 -2.07
C TYR A 113 33.01 8.20 -1.15
N GLN A 114 33.19 8.52 0.13
CA GLN A 114 32.08 8.67 1.06
C GLN A 114 31.19 9.85 0.65
N PHE A 115 29.92 9.79 1.07
CA PHE A 115 28.99 10.89 0.85
C PHE A 115 29.53 12.21 1.42
N GLN A 116 29.48 13.28 0.62
CA GLN A 116 30.07 14.57 0.99
C GLN A 116 29.02 15.52 1.57
N SER A 117 29.34 16.15 2.69
CA SER A 117 28.58 17.28 3.21
C SER A 117 28.66 18.47 2.26
N GLY A 118 27.57 19.22 2.12
CA GLY A 118 27.57 20.41 1.29
C GLY A 118 26.19 20.96 0.97
N ILE A 119 26.15 21.90 0.04
CA ILE A 119 24.91 22.41 -0.56
C ILE A 119 24.64 21.64 -1.84
N TRP A 120 23.47 21.04 -1.91
CA TRP A 120 23.04 20.19 -3.00
C TRP A 120 21.87 20.85 -3.74
N SER A 121 21.78 20.57 -5.05
CA SER A 121 20.61 20.89 -5.85
C SER A 121 19.74 19.64 -5.96
N SER A 122 18.51 19.72 -5.45
CA SER A 122 17.58 18.59 -5.37
C SER A 122 16.40 18.77 -6.31
N GLN A 123 15.99 17.69 -6.96
CA GLN A 123 14.76 17.59 -7.74
C GLN A 123 14.04 16.30 -7.33
N TYR A 124 12.74 16.36 -7.11
CA TYR A 124 11.97 15.21 -6.63
C TYR A 124 10.54 15.23 -7.19
N TYR A 125 9.91 14.06 -7.25
CA TYR A 125 8.54 13.89 -7.71
C TYR A 125 7.61 13.64 -6.52
N GLN A 126 6.67 14.54 -6.28
CA GLN A 126 5.73 14.49 -5.17
C GLN A 126 4.37 15.01 -5.64
N TYR A 127 3.27 14.47 -5.13
CA TYR A 127 1.90 14.88 -5.50
C TYR A 127 1.63 14.93 -7.01
N ASN A 128 2.14 13.93 -7.75
CA ASN A 128 2.05 13.86 -9.22
C ASN A 128 2.68 15.05 -9.97
N LYS A 129 3.65 15.73 -9.35
CA LYS A 129 4.35 16.88 -9.92
C LYS A 129 5.85 16.79 -9.66
N TRP A 130 6.65 17.25 -10.61
CA TRP A 130 8.08 17.47 -10.40
C TRP A 130 8.31 18.80 -9.66
N HIS A 131 9.10 18.74 -8.60
CA HIS A 131 9.52 19.86 -7.77
C HIS A 131 11.02 20.09 -7.92
N GLY A 132 11.43 21.35 -8.00
CA GLY A 132 12.84 21.78 -8.07
C GLY A 132 13.28 22.25 -9.46
N PRO A 133 14.57 22.59 -9.61
CA PRO A 133 15.63 22.37 -8.62
C PRO A 133 15.56 23.30 -7.41
N TYR A 134 15.73 22.74 -6.21
CA TYR A 134 15.83 23.49 -4.95
C TYR A 134 17.13 23.20 -4.22
N ARG A 135 17.67 24.23 -3.57
CA ARG A 135 18.89 24.12 -2.79
C ARG A 135 18.57 23.53 -1.41
N CYS A 136 19.31 22.52 -1.00
CA CYS A 136 19.29 22.00 0.36
C CYS A 136 20.71 21.82 0.90
N SER A 137 20.86 21.91 2.21
CA SER A 137 22.10 21.56 2.90
C SER A 137 22.02 20.11 3.36
N LEU A 138 23.09 19.34 3.14
CA LEU A 138 23.25 17.99 3.65
C LEU A 138 24.57 17.91 4.42
N SER A 139 24.51 17.32 5.61
CA SER A 139 25.64 17.09 6.50
C SER A 139 25.76 15.60 6.78
N PHE A 140 26.92 15.04 6.49
CA PHE A 140 27.24 13.64 6.72
C PHE A 140 28.01 13.45 8.03
N ASN A 141 27.49 12.58 8.89
CA ASN A 141 28.21 12.05 10.03
C ASN A 141 28.69 10.63 9.70
N SER A 142 29.99 10.49 9.42
CA SER A 142 30.63 9.21 9.06
C SER A 142 30.72 8.21 10.21
N GLN A 143 30.68 8.67 11.47
CA GLN A 143 30.71 7.79 12.64
C GLN A 143 29.36 7.10 12.85
N LEU A 144 28.27 7.85 12.66
CA LEU A 144 26.91 7.36 12.83
C LEU A 144 26.28 6.85 11.54
N MET A 145 26.95 7.02 10.40
CA MET A 145 26.42 6.72 9.07
C MET A 145 25.07 7.41 8.82
N LYS A 146 24.97 8.66 9.31
CA LYS A 146 23.76 9.47 9.30
C LYS A 146 23.94 10.69 8.42
N VAL A 147 22.88 11.04 7.70
CA VAL A 147 22.83 12.28 6.91
C VAL A 147 21.71 13.14 7.49
N SER A 148 22.03 14.38 7.83
CA SER A 148 21.04 15.37 8.26
C SER A 148 21.05 16.55 7.30
N GLY A 149 19.98 17.33 7.26
CA GLY A 149 19.92 18.46 6.36
C GLY A 149 18.69 19.32 6.52
N SER A 150 18.63 20.37 5.73
CA SER A 150 17.48 21.25 5.65
C SER A 150 17.44 22.00 4.32
N GLY A 151 16.26 22.49 3.95
CA GLY A 151 16.07 23.29 2.76
C GLY A 151 14.72 23.99 2.75
N VAL A 152 14.46 24.70 1.66
CA VAL A 152 13.19 25.41 1.41
C VAL A 152 12.81 25.18 -0.05
N ASP A 153 11.52 24.94 -0.30
CA ASP A 153 10.95 24.76 -1.64
C ASP A 153 9.60 25.50 -1.77
N ASP A 154 8.85 25.21 -2.85
CA ASP A 154 7.51 25.80 -3.10
C ASP A 154 6.43 25.32 -2.12
N ILE A 155 6.67 24.22 -1.42
CA ILE A 155 5.79 23.72 -0.37
C ILE A 155 6.18 24.34 0.96
N GLY A 156 7.45 24.46 1.35
CA GLY A 156 7.81 25.11 2.61
C GLY A 156 9.23 24.82 3.08
N SER A 157 9.48 25.14 4.35
CA SER A 157 10.75 24.82 5.01
C SER A 157 10.72 23.37 5.49
N PHE A 158 11.82 22.65 5.29
CA PHE A 158 11.90 21.24 5.65
C PHE A 158 13.24 20.85 6.25
N THR A 159 13.22 19.76 7.03
CA THR A 159 14.41 19.05 7.51
C THR A 159 14.54 17.71 6.78
N ILE A 160 15.77 17.20 6.76
CA ILE A 160 16.13 15.90 6.20
C ILE A 160 16.79 15.06 7.29
N ASP A 161 16.29 13.84 7.51
CA ASP A 161 16.97 12.76 8.25
C ASP A 161 17.21 11.59 7.30
N GLY A 162 18.41 11.05 7.29
CA GLY A 162 18.79 9.99 6.40
C GLY A 162 19.85 9.06 6.98
N THR A 163 20.01 7.93 6.31
CA THR A 163 20.99 6.89 6.62
C THR A 163 21.79 6.59 5.37
N TYR A 164 23.11 6.44 5.54
CA TYR A 164 24.03 6.01 4.50
C TYR A 164 24.52 4.60 4.83
N SER A 165 24.75 3.76 3.82
CA SER A 165 25.39 2.45 4.01
C SER A 165 26.70 2.38 3.23
N ASN A 166 27.81 2.10 3.92
CA ASN A 166 29.11 1.86 3.29
C ASN A 166 29.12 0.55 2.50
N GLU A 167 28.28 -0.41 2.88
CA GLU A 167 28.21 -1.72 2.20
C GLU A 167 27.60 -1.58 0.81
N THR A 168 26.57 -0.74 0.68
CA THR A 168 25.83 -0.57 -0.57
C THR A 168 26.13 0.75 -1.29
N ASN A 169 26.85 1.67 -0.64
CA ASN A 169 27.06 3.06 -1.06
C ASN A 169 25.74 3.79 -1.41
N ARG A 170 24.69 3.49 -0.65
CA ARG A 170 23.36 4.09 -0.83
C ARG A 170 23.00 5.01 0.31
N ILE A 171 22.22 6.02 -0.05
CA ILE A 171 21.61 6.97 0.87
C ILE A 171 20.10 6.85 0.82
N GLY A 172 19.47 6.78 1.99
CA GLY A 172 18.03 6.91 2.16
C GLY A 172 17.75 8.21 2.89
N LEU A 173 16.91 9.08 2.32
CA LEU A 173 16.58 10.39 2.88
C LEU A 173 15.08 10.47 3.19
N THR A 174 14.75 11.04 4.33
CA THR A 174 13.38 11.33 4.77
C THR A 174 13.25 12.82 4.96
N LYS A 175 12.34 13.42 4.21
CA LYS A 175 12.04 14.84 4.26
C LYS A 175 10.82 15.09 5.15
N GLN A 176 10.89 16.08 6.02
CA GLN A 176 9.78 16.48 6.92
C GLN A 176 9.60 17.99 6.87
N TYR A 177 8.39 18.46 6.56
CA TYR A 177 8.06 19.89 6.58
C TYR A 177 7.88 20.39 8.01
N GLN A 178 8.20 21.67 8.23
CA GLN A 178 7.98 22.34 9.49
C GLN A 178 6.52 22.81 9.61
N ILE A 179 5.89 22.50 10.75
CA ILE A 179 4.50 22.87 11.07
C ILE A 179 4.24 24.35 10.75
N GLY A 180 3.22 24.60 9.94
CA GLY A 180 2.79 25.95 9.60
C GLY A 180 3.57 26.58 8.44
N THR A 181 4.33 25.78 7.69
CA THR A 181 4.96 26.23 6.44
C THR A 181 4.27 25.60 5.24
N GLY A 182 3.78 26.43 4.33
CA GLY A 182 3.30 25.97 3.04
C GLY A 182 1.82 26.02 2.75
N ASP A 183 1.45 25.33 1.68
CA ASP A 183 0.08 25.03 1.30
C ASP A 183 -0.42 23.81 2.10
N PRO A 184 -1.39 23.98 3.03
CA PRO A 184 -1.96 22.90 3.83
C PRO A 184 -2.54 21.75 3.00
N SER A 185 -3.00 22.03 1.79
CA SER A 185 -3.55 21.02 0.88
C SER A 185 -2.48 20.09 0.31
N GLN A 186 -1.24 20.55 0.28
CA GLN A 186 -0.10 19.79 -0.23
C GLN A 186 0.68 19.14 0.90
N ASN A 187 0.94 19.85 2.00
CA ASN A 187 1.71 19.31 3.12
C ASN A 187 0.86 18.51 4.13
N LEU A 188 -0.44 18.30 3.87
CA LEU A 188 -1.42 17.64 4.77
C LEU A 188 -1.59 18.33 6.14
N GLY A 189 -1.41 19.65 6.21
CA GLY A 189 -1.51 20.45 7.43
C GLY A 189 -0.28 20.40 8.33
N HIS A 190 0.86 19.92 7.80
CA HIS A 190 2.17 20.09 8.43
C HIS A 190 2.75 21.48 8.18
#